data_AF-A0A538E4V4-F1
#
_entry.id   AF-A0A538E4V4-F1
#
_cell.length_a   1.000
_cell.length_b   1.000
_cell.length_c   1.000
_cell.angle_alpha   90.00
_cell.angle_beta   90.00
_cell.angle_gamma   90.00
#
_symmetry.space_group_name_H-M   'P 1'
#
loop_
_entity.id
_entity.type
_entity.pdbx_description
1 polymer ?
#
loop_
_entity_poly.entity_id
_entity_poly.type
_entity_poly.pdbx_seq_one_letter_code
_entity_poly.pdbx_strand_id
1 'polypeptide(L)'
;MTPQISTTYQAQWKATESSVIVQVAPMIKLPAPTRSGYFHFYVTAATSFAGHFVYLQRFTLLRTWVNISRLMLGSKSGRLISIRYVRSLIPRGRWSVRVFIPQDQVGTGYLETFSGSQPVVRR
;
A
#
# COMPACT_ATOMS: atom_id res chain seq x y z
N MET A 1 10.83 0.96 14.25
CA MET A 1 9.64 0.76 15.08
C MET A 1 8.46 0.48 14.17
N THR A 2 7.81 -0.66 14.40
CA THR A 2 6.64 -1.19 13.67
C THR A 2 5.42 -0.80 14.49
N PRO A 3 4.33 -0.23 13.93
CA PRO A 3 3.16 0.06 14.75
C PRO A 3 2.50 -1.25 15.20
N GLN A 4 2.32 -1.44 16.51
CA GLN A 4 1.46 -2.51 17.06
C GLN A 4 -0.01 -2.19 16.75
N ILE A 5 -0.75 -3.17 16.24
CA ILE A 5 -2.20 -3.11 16.08
C ILE A 5 -2.86 -3.75 17.31
N SER A 6 -4.05 -3.26 17.65
CA SER A 6 -4.94 -3.70 18.72
C SER A 6 -4.70 -3.08 20.09
N THR A 7 -4.98 -1.78 20.25
CA THR A 7 -5.35 -1.24 21.56
C THR A 7 -6.87 -1.27 21.69
N THR A 8 -7.39 -2.30 22.34
CA THR A 8 -8.80 -2.35 22.74
C THR A 8 -8.98 -1.40 23.92
N TYR A 9 -9.59 -0.23 23.70
CA TYR A 9 -10.05 0.60 24.81
C TYR A 9 -11.38 0.03 25.31
N GLN A 10 -11.33 -0.73 26.40
CA GLN A 10 -12.52 -1.09 27.17
C GLN A 10 -12.79 0.05 28.16
N ALA A 11 -13.78 0.89 27.86
CA ALA A 11 -14.35 1.80 28.84
C ALA A 11 -15.62 1.16 29.38
N GLN A 12 -15.61 0.71 30.64
CA GLN A 12 -16.80 0.26 31.35
C GLN A 12 -17.33 1.41 32.21
N TRP A 13 -18.55 1.87 31.91
CA TRP A 13 -19.32 2.72 32.82
C TRP A 13 -20.73 2.14 32.94
N LYS A 14 -21.09 1.69 34.15
CA LYS A 14 -22.41 1.19 34.56
C LYS A 14 -23.15 0.36 33.48
N ALA A 15 -22.82 -0.93 33.43
CA ALA A 15 -23.57 -1.98 32.73
C ALA A 15 -23.73 -1.85 31.19
N THR A 16 -22.94 -1.01 30.52
CA THR A 16 -22.90 -0.94 29.05
C THR A 16 -21.47 -1.17 28.55
N GLU A 17 -21.26 -2.25 27.81
CA GLU A 17 -20.00 -2.52 27.10
C GLU A 17 -19.98 -1.77 25.77
N SER A 18 -19.00 -0.88 25.59
CA SER A 18 -18.73 -0.24 24.30
C SER A 18 -17.41 -0.76 23.76
N SER A 19 -17.45 -1.59 22.71
CA SER A 19 -16.27 -2.07 22.01
C SER A 19 -15.89 -1.07 20.91
N VAL A 20 -14.81 -0.32 21.12
CA VAL A 20 -14.27 0.60 20.09
C VAL A 20 -13.21 -0.15 19.28
N ILE A 21 -13.51 -0.41 18.00
CA ILE A 21 -12.54 -0.96 17.06
C ILE A 21 -11.71 0.20 16.50
N VAL A 22 -10.50 0.40 17.03
CA VAL A 22 -9.55 1.37 16.47
C VAL A 22 -8.99 0.78 15.17
N GLN A 23 -9.30 1.42 14.04
CA GLN A 23 -8.74 1.02 12.75
C GLN A 23 -7.41 1.73 12.51
N VAL A 24 -6.38 0.98 12.10
CA VAL A 24 -5.02 1.51 11.88
C VAL A 24 -4.65 1.38 10.42
N ALA A 25 -4.12 2.44 9.80
CA ALA A 25 -3.59 2.33 8.44
C ALA A 25 -2.25 1.57 8.46
N PRO A 26 -2.08 0.49 7.68
CA PRO A 26 -0.78 -0.17 7.55
C PRO A 26 0.23 0.77 6.86
N MET A 27 1.51 0.56 7.08
CA MET A 27 2.54 1.40 6.45
C MET A 27 2.97 0.77 5.13
N ILE A 28 2.81 1.49 4.01
CA ILE A 28 3.35 1.06 2.71
C ILE A 28 4.58 1.89 2.36
N LYS A 29 5.71 1.24 2.15
CA LYS A 29 6.93 1.89 1.66
C LYS A 29 7.18 1.52 0.20
N LEU A 30 7.28 2.55 -0.64
CA LEU A 30 7.73 2.47 -2.02
C LEU A 30 9.02 3.30 -2.16
N PRO A 31 10.20 2.70 -1.93
CA PRO A 31 11.48 3.34 -2.17
C PRO A 31 11.71 3.63 -3.66
N ALA A 32 12.65 4.53 -3.94
CA ALA A 32 13.17 4.72 -5.29
C ALA A 32 13.73 3.40 -5.86
N PRO A 33 13.75 3.23 -7.19
CA PRO A 33 14.23 2.00 -7.79
C PRO A 33 15.73 1.82 -7.52
N THR A 34 16.14 0.58 -7.30
CA THR A 34 17.55 0.21 -7.14
C THR A 34 18.36 0.56 -8.40
N ARG A 35 19.69 0.56 -8.30
CA ARG A 35 20.57 0.70 -9.47
C ARG A 35 20.34 -0.36 -10.54
N SER A 36 19.91 -1.56 -10.14
CA SER A 36 19.49 -2.65 -11.05
C SER A 36 18.11 -2.43 -11.69
N GLY A 37 17.40 -1.35 -11.33
CA GLY A 37 16.13 -0.96 -11.93
C GLY A 37 14.92 -1.67 -11.34
N TYR A 38 14.92 -1.99 -10.05
CA TYR A 38 13.78 -2.63 -9.38
C TYR A 38 13.23 -1.76 -8.26
N PHE A 39 11.92 -1.63 -8.20
CA PHE A 39 11.25 -1.17 -6.98
C PHE A 39 11.07 -2.35 -6.04
N HIS A 40 11.47 -2.16 -4.79
CA HIS A 40 11.21 -3.10 -3.71
C HIS A 40 10.27 -2.45 -2.72
N PHE A 41 8.97 -2.75 -2.84
CA PHE A 41 7.97 -2.22 -1.93
C PHE A 41 7.48 -3.30 -0.97
N TYR A 42 7.06 -2.86 0.20
CA TYR A 42 6.55 -3.73 1.25
C TYR A 42 5.51 -3.00 2.10
N VAL A 43 4.60 -3.80 2.65
CA VAL A 43 3.58 -3.38 3.61
C VAL A 43 4.01 -3.85 4.99
N THR A 44 3.89 -2.97 5.97
CA THR A 44 4.28 -3.23 7.35
C THR A 44 3.09 -2.99 8.27
N ALA A 45 2.78 -4.01 9.06
CA ALA A 45 1.66 -4.08 9.99
C ALA A 45 1.94 -5.16 11.04
N ALA A 46 1.02 -5.35 11.98
CA ALA A 46 1.09 -6.41 12.98
C ALA A 46 0.77 -7.78 12.38
N THR A 47 -0.05 -7.83 11.33
CA THR A 47 -0.39 -9.04 10.59
C THR A 47 0.31 -9.08 9.24
N SER A 48 0.53 -10.29 8.73
CA SER A 48 1.09 -10.49 7.39
C SER A 48 0.03 -10.22 6.32
N PHE A 49 0.43 -9.52 5.27
CA PHE A 49 -0.34 -9.29 4.05
C PHE A 49 0.08 -10.21 2.90
N ALA A 50 0.80 -11.30 3.18
CA ALA A 50 1.12 -12.30 2.17
C ALA A 50 -0.16 -12.82 1.47
N GLY A 51 -0.11 -12.99 0.15
CA GLY A 51 -1.24 -13.46 -0.65
C GLY A 51 -2.30 -12.40 -0.97
N HIS A 52 -2.32 -11.26 -0.26
CA HIS A 52 -3.20 -10.15 -0.58
C HIS A 52 -2.71 -9.41 -1.82
N PHE A 53 -3.58 -8.63 -2.46
CA PHE A 53 -3.18 -7.80 -3.58
C PHE A 53 -3.18 -6.31 -3.26
N VAL A 54 -2.33 -5.59 -3.99
CA VAL A 54 -2.28 -4.13 -4.02
C VAL A 54 -2.42 -3.66 -5.46
N TYR A 55 -2.83 -2.42 -5.64
CA TYR A 55 -2.83 -1.75 -6.93
C TYR A 55 -1.59 -0.90 -7.10
N LEU A 56 -0.93 -1.05 -8.24
CA LEU A 56 -0.05 -0.02 -8.75
C LEU A 56 -0.91 1.07 -9.38
N GLN A 57 -0.74 2.29 -8.92
CA GLN A 57 -1.48 3.45 -9.40
C GLN A 57 -0.57 4.45 -10.09
N ARG A 58 -1.13 5.18 -11.06
CA ARG A 58 -0.49 6.31 -11.75
C ARG A 58 -1.26 7.59 -11.49
N PHE A 59 -0.56 8.68 -11.24
CA PHE A 59 -1.15 10.01 -11.19
C PHE A 59 -1.37 10.56 -12.60
N THR A 60 -2.58 11.02 -12.89
CA THR A 60 -2.97 11.51 -14.23
C THR A 60 -2.90 13.03 -14.31
N LEU A 61 -2.95 13.56 -15.55
CA LEU A 61 -3.04 15.01 -15.78
C LEU A 61 -4.32 15.62 -15.19
N LEU A 62 -5.38 14.82 -15.03
CA LEU A 62 -6.63 15.20 -14.37
C LEU A 62 -6.52 15.20 -12.84
N ARG A 63 -5.31 15.12 -12.28
CA ARG A 63 -5.02 15.10 -10.84
C ARG A 63 -5.66 13.94 -10.07
N THR A 64 -5.92 12.83 -10.75
CA THR A 64 -6.49 11.61 -10.15
C THR A 64 -5.51 10.46 -10.21
N TRP A 65 -5.66 9.52 -9.26
CA TRP A 65 -4.93 8.26 -9.27
C TRP A 65 -5.75 7.19 -9.97
N VAL A 66 -5.15 6.50 -10.93
CA VAL A 66 -5.80 5.39 -11.66
C VAL A 66 -5.03 4.11 -11.46
N ASN A 67 -5.74 3.00 -11.25
CA ASN A 67 -5.16 1.66 -11.15
C ASN A 67 -4.61 1.25 -12.53
N ILE A 68 -3.34 0.89 -12.60
CA ILE A 68 -2.68 0.46 -13.85
C ILE A 68 -2.23 -1.02 -13.81
N SER A 69 -2.14 -1.62 -12.62
CA SER A 69 -1.86 -3.05 -12.46
C SER A 69 -2.25 -3.54 -11.08
N ARG A 70 -2.61 -4.82 -10.98
CA ARG A 70 -2.82 -5.56 -9.74
C ARG A 70 -1.59 -6.39 -9.42
N LEU A 71 -1.07 -6.27 -8.20
CA LEU A 71 0.14 -6.94 -7.75
C LEU A 71 -0.17 -7.74 -6.48
N MET A 72 -0.02 -9.07 -6.54
CA MET A 72 -0.06 -9.91 -5.33
C MET A 72 1.21 -9.74 -4.50
N LEU A 73 1.06 -9.68 -3.19
CA LEU A 73 2.14 -9.60 -2.20
C LEU A 73 2.70 -11.00 -1.92
N GLY A 74 4.03 -11.10 -1.86
CA GLY A 74 4.71 -12.34 -1.49
C GLY A 74 4.74 -12.58 0.01
N SER A 75 5.46 -13.62 0.43
CA SER A 75 5.57 -14.06 1.84
C SER A 75 6.06 -12.97 2.80
N LYS A 76 6.82 -11.98 2.31
CA LYS A 76 7.30 -10.83 3.10
C LYS A 76 6.37 -9.61 3.04
N SER A 77 5.09 -9.80 2.72
CA SER A 77 4.12 -8.69 2.56
C SER A 77 4.60 -7.61 1.57
N GLY A 78 5.36 -8.03 0.56
CA GLY A 78 6.04 -7.14 -0.35
C GLY A 78 6.32 -7.80 -1.69
N ARG A 79 6.81 -7.01 -2.65
CA ARG A 79 7.10 -7.49 -4.00
C ARG A 79 8.18 -6.64 -4.68
N LEU A 80 8.95 -7.32 -5.54
CA LEU A 80 9.84 -6.69 -6.50
C LEU A 80 9.09 -6.46 -7.81
N ILE A 81 9.17 -5.24 -8.34
CA ILE A 81 8.69 -4.91 -9.68
C ILE A 81 9.79 -4.18 -10.45
N SER A 82 10.03 -4.58 -11.69
CA SER A 82 11.05 -3.92 -12.51
C SER A 82 10.54 -2.56 -13.00
N ILE A 83 11.42 -1.57 -13.10
CA ILE A 83 11.12 -0.27 -13.69
C ILE A 83 10.69 -0.42 -15.15
N ARG A 84 11.19 -1.46 -15.85
CA ARG A 84 10.79 -1.80 -17.22
C ARG A 84 9.31 -2.18 -17.29
N TYR A 85 8.85 -3.01 -16.36
CA TYR A 85 7.44 -3.38 -16.25
C TYR A 85 6.56 -2.16 -15.93
N VAL A 86 6.96 -1.31 -14.98
CA VAL A 86 6.20 -0.10 -14.68
C VAL A 86 6.14 0.84 -15.90
N ARG A 87 7.26 1.00 -16.62
CA ARG A 87 7.33 1.79 -17.85
C ARG A 87 6.42 1.26 -18.96
N SER A 88 6.28 -0.06 -19.11
CA SER A 88 5.40 -0.61 -20.17
C SER A 88 3.92 -0.29 -19.94
N LEU A 89 3.52 -0.08 -18.68
CA LEU A 89 2.13 0.21 -18.27
C LEU A 89 1.75 1.70 -18.35
N ILE A 90 2.71 2.60 -18.54
CA ILE A 90 2.46 4.05 -18.56
C ILE A 90 2.74 4.66 -19.94
N PRO A 91 2.02 5.73 -20.34
CA PRO A 91 2.34 6.49 -21.54
C PRO A 91 3.77 7.05 -21.52
N ARG A 92 4.25 7.49 -22.69
CA ARG A 92 5.52 8.24 -22.75
C ARG A 92 5.43 9.52 -21.91
N GLY A 93 6.57 9.97 -21.41
CA GLY A 93 6.68 11.15 -20.55
C GLY A 93 7.03 10.83 -19.11
N ARG A 94 6.83 11.83 -18.24
CA ARG A 94 7.12 11.78 -16.81
C ARG A 94 5.81 11.60 -16.04
N TRP A 95 5.76 10.57 -15.20
CA TRP A 95 4.57 10.20 -14.45
C TRP A 95 4.93 9.87 -13.01
N SER A 96 4.00 10.06 -12.08
CA SER A 96 4.16 9.62 -10.69
C SER A 96 3.39 8.32 -10.48
N VAL A 97 4.02 7.36 -9.81
CA VAL A 97 3.39 6.08 -9.44
C VAL A 97 3.37 5.91 -7.93
N ARG A 98 2.39 5.16 -7.42
CA ARG A 98 2.31 4.75 -6.01
C ARG A 98 1.73 3.35 -5.91
N VAL A 99 1.87 2.74 -4.74
CA VAL A 99 1.19 1.50 -4.39
C VAL A 99 0.02 1.83 -3.47
N PHE A 100 -1.13 1.22 -3.72
CA PHE A 100 -2.36 1.41 -2.94
C PHE A 100 -2.91 0.05 -2.53
N ILE A 101 -3.26 -0.12 -1.26
CA ILE A 101 -3.98 -1.30 -0.77
C ILE A 101 -5.45 -0.92 -0.52
N PRO A 102 -6.41 -1.59 -1.17
CA PRO A 102 -7.83 -1.27 -1.00
C PRO A 102 -8.42 -1.89 0.28
N GLN A 103 -9.58 -1.39 0.72
CA GLN A 103 -10.22 -1.80 1.98
C GLN A 103 -10.50 -3.31 2.06
N ASP A 104 -10.87 -3.94 0.94
CA ASP A 104 -11.14 -5.38 0.86
C ASP A 104 -9.90 -6.24 1.06
N GLN A 105 -8.70 -5.67 0.89
CA GLN A 105 -7.42 -6.35 1.05
C GLN A 105 -6.71 -6.03 2.36
N VAL A 106 -7.11 -5.00 3.10
CA VAL A 106 -6.53 -4.72 4.42
C VAL A 106 -7.18 -5.54 5.54
N GLY A 107 -8.46 -5.90 5.38
CA GLY A 107 -9.23 -6.64 6.36
C GLY A 107 -9.69 -5.79 7.56
N THR A 108 -10.45 -6.43 8.46
CA THR A 108 -11.03 -5.77 9.63
C THR A 108 -9.96 -5.23 10.57
N GLY A 109 -10.15 -4.00 11.06
CA GLY A 109 -9.19 -3.34 11.96
C GLY A 109 -8.08 -2.56 11.24
N TYR A 110 -8.03 -2.61 9.91
CA TYR A 110 -7.15 -1.77 9.11
C TYR A 110 -7.92 -0.84 8.18
N LEU A 111 -7.33 0.31 7.89
CA LEU A 111 -7.79 1.25 6.86
C LEU A 111 -7.01 1.04 5.57
N GLU A 112 -7.69 1.19 4.44
CA GLU A 112 -7.07 1.39 3.14
C GLU A 112 -6.02 2.50 3.18
N THR A 113 -4.96 2.33 2.40
CA THR A 113 -3.80 3.24 2.48
C THR A 113 -2.96 3.18 1.22
N PHE A 114 -2.06 4.13 1.07
CA PHE A 114 -1.17 4.25 -0.08
C PHE A 114 0.26 4.57 0.34
N SER A 115 1.21 4.21 -0.52
CA SER A 115 2.61 4.61 -0.37
C SER A 115 2.84 6.07 -0.76
N GLY A 116 3.99 6.60 -0.37
CA GLY A 116 4.56 7.76 -1.07
C GLY A 116 4.69 7.52 -2.57
N SER A 117 4.78 8.60 -3.35
CA SER A 117 4.89 8.54 -4.80
C SER A 117 6.34 8.48 -5.28
N GLN A 118 6.58 7.76 -6.37
CA GLN A 118 7.86 7.73 -7.08
C GLN A 118 7.71 8.25 -8.51
N PRO A 119 8.62 9.11 -8.99
CA PRO A 119 8.63 9.52 -10.39
C PRO A 119 9.14 8.38 -11.27
N VAL A 120 8.48 8.18 -12.41
CA VAL A 120 8.87 7.24 -13.45
C VAL A 120 8.83 7.95 -14.78
N VAL A 121 9.95 7.87 -15.51
CA VAL A 121 10.10 8.45 -16.83
C VAL A 121 10.12 7.32 -17.87
N ARG A 122 9.22 7.38 -18.84
CA ARG A 122 9.26 6.57 -20.06
C ARG A 122 9.70 7.47 -21.21
N ARG A 123 10.89 7.20 -21.75
CA ARG A 123 11.38 7.85 -22.98
C ARG A 123 10.69 7.24 -24.19
#